data_AF-A0A7I7LGI1-F1
#
_entry.id   AF-A0A7I7LGI1-F1
#
_cell.length_a   1.000
_cell.length_b   1.000
_cell.length_c   1.000
_cell.angle_alpha   90.00
_cell.angle_beta   90.00
_cell.angle_gamma   90.00
#
_symmetry.space_group_name_H-M   'P 1'
#
loop_
_entity.id
_entity.type
_entity.pdbx_description
1 polymer ?
#
loop_
_entity_poly.entity_id
_entity_poly.type
_entity_poly.pdbx_seq_one_letter_code
_entity_poly.pdbx_strand_id
1 'polypeptide(L)'
;MSESVWRDALVAIRDYADLTTRRCGYDIPVDIIWHGGEPTLLPREYFERVFALQREVFPSDWLQSRRVRNVLQTNLYSVRDEHLDVFEEHGVELGISVDFAEGVRLTTGGKRTEAAVR
;
A
#
# COMPACT_ATOMS: atom_id res chain seq x y z
N MET A 1 9.22 6.95 -7.97
CA MET A 1 8.18 7.74 -8.67
C MET A 1 8.17 9.15 -8.08
N SER A 2 8.06 10.19 -8.91
CA SER A 2 8.01 11.58 -8.43
C SER A 2 6.67 11.89 -7.77
N GLU A 3 6.63 12.94 -6.95
CA GLU A 3 5.39 13.41 -6.32
C GLU A 3 4.34 13.86 -7.33
N SER A 4 4.75 14.45 -8.47
CA SER A 4 3.84 14.86 -9.53
C SER A 4 3.05 13.68 -10.10
N VAL A 5 3.75 12.57 -10.39
CA VAL A 5 3.10 11.36 -10.91
C VAL A 5 2.15 10.76 -9.87
N TRP A 6 2.52 10.77 -8.59
CA TRP A 6 1.61 10.35 -7.51
C TRP A 6 0.38 11.24 -7.44
N ARG A 7 0.54 12.57 -7.50
CA ARG A 7 -0.59 13.50 -7.45
C ARG A 7 -1.55 13.25 -8.61
N ASP A 8 -1.03 13.11 -9.83
CA ASP A 8 -1.85 12.84 -11.02
C ASP A 8 -2.62 11.52 -10.89
N ALA A 9 -1.95 10.46 -10.40
CA ALA A 9 -2.57 9.17 -10.16
C ALA A 9 -3.68 9.24 -9.09
N LEU A 10 -3.43 9.92 -7.97
CA LEU A 10 -4.41 10.06 -6.88
C LEU A 10 -5.62 10.89 -7.32
N VAL A 11 -5.42 11.94 -8.12
CA VAL A 11 -6.51 12.72 -8.71
C VAL A 11 -7.36 11.85 -9.64
N ALA A 12 -6.73 11.08 -10.52
CA ALA A 12 -7.44 10.16 -11.39
C ALA A 12 -8.23 9.09 -10.61
N ILE A 13 -7.65 8.54 -9.53
CA ILE A 13 -8.32 7.58 -8.64
C ILE A 13 -9.56 8.22 -8.00
N ARG A 14 -9.42 9.43 -7.44
CA ARG A 14 -10.54 10.17 -6.84
C ARG A 14 -11.65 10.40 -7.85
N ASP A 15 -11.32 10.95 -9.01
CA ASP A 15 -12.31 11.32 -10.03
C ASP A 15 -13.05 10.07 -10.56
N TYR A 16 -12.35 8.94 -10.67
CA TYR A 16 -12.95 7.66 -11.04
C TYR A 16 -13.86 7.10 -9.94
N ALA A 17 -13.46 7.18 -8.68
CA ALA A 17 -14.27 6.77 -7.53
C ALA A 17 -15.55 7.61 -7.39
N ASP A 18 -15.46 8.92 -7.68
CA ASP A 18 -16.61 9.82 -7.75
C ASP A 18 -17.56 9.42 -8.89
N LEU A 19 -17.02 9.19 -10.08
CA LEU A 19 -17.80 8.79 -11.25
C LEU A 19 -18.55 7.48 -11.01
N THR A 20 -17.87 6.49 -10.45
CA THR A 20 -18.46 5.17 -10.16
C THR A 20 -19.56 5.28 -9.11
N THR A 21 -19.36 6.07 -8.06
CA THR A 21 -20.39 6.33 -7.04
C THR A 21 -21.65 6.95 -7.65
N ARG A 22 -21.49 7.97 -8.51
CA ARG A 22 -22.63 8.61 -9.19
C ARG A 22 -23.38 7.64 -10.11
N ARG A 23 -22.68 6.67 -10.72
CA ARG A 23 -23.29 5.67 -11.61
C ARG A 23 -23.96 4.52 -10.86
N CYS A 24 -23.37 4.08 -9.75
CA CYS A 24 -23.87 2.94 -8.97
C CYS A 24 -24.90 3.34 -7.92
N GLY A 25 -24.91 4.60 -7.47
CA GLY A 25 -25.82 5.10 -6.44
C GLY A 25 -25.40 4.76 -5.01
N TYR A 26 -24.17 4.27 -4.80
CA TYR A 26 -23.58 3.98 -3.50
C TYR A 26 -22.05 4.13 -3.56
N ASP A 27 -21.43 4.32 -2.39
CA ASP A 27 -19.99 4.48 -2.26
C ASP A 27 -19.27 3.16 -2.54
N ILE A 28 -18.33 3.20 -3.49
CA ILE A 28 -17.42 2.08 -3.77
C ILE A 28 -16.12 2.30 -3.00
N PRO A 29 -15.69 1.33 -2.16
CA PRO A 29 -14.38 1.37 -1.52
C PRO A 29 -13.24 1.40 -2.55
N VAL A 30 -12.17 2.12 -2.22
CA VAL A 30 -10.98 2.26 -3.06
C VAL A 30 -9.78 1.73 -2.29
N ASP A 31 -9.20 0.64 -2.78
CA ASP A 31 -7.98 0.08 -2.21
C ASP A 31 -6.78 0.48 -3.07
N ILE A 32 -5.89 1.27 -2.48
CA ILE A 32 -4.56 1.55 -3.04
C ILE A 32 -3.64 0.43 -2.58
N ILE A 33 -3.32 -0.48 -3.51
CA ILE A 33 -2.49 -1.65 -3.20
C ILE A 33 -1.01 -1.31 -3.48
N TRP A 34 -0.24 -1.15 -2.41
CA TRP A 34 1.20 -1.09 -2.41
C TRP A 34 1.76 -2.47 -2.75
N HIS A 35 2.10 -2.64 -4.02
CA HIS A 35 2.60 -3.88 -4.58
C HIS A 35 3.95 -3.63 -5.24
N GLY A 36 4.33 -4.43 -6.24
CA GLY A 36 5.59 -4.34 -6.96
C GLY A 36 6.81 -4.76 -6.13
N GLY A 37 7.59 -5.72 -6.63
CA GLY A 37 8.78 -6.21 -5.93
C GLY A 37 8.52 -6.49 -4.44
N GLU A 38 9.31 -5.86 -3.57
CA GLU A 38 9.05 -5.78 -2.13
C GLU A 38 8.88 -4.30 -1.72
N PRO A 39 7.65 -3.86 -1.36
CA PRO A 39 7.38 -2.46 -1.01
C PRO A 39 8.16 -1.95 0.20
N THR A 40 8.48 -2.82 1.17
CA THR A 40 9.25 -2.43 2.37
C THR A 40 10.75 -2.22 2.11
N LEU A 41 11.18 -2.27 0.84
CA LEU A 41 12.46 -1.70 0.43
C LEU A 41 12.42 -0.17 0.33
N LEU A 42 11.22 0.43 0.24
CA LEU A 42 11.05 1.87 0.30
C LEU A 42 11.17 2.33 1.76
N PRO A 43 11.84 3.47 2.01
CA PRO A 43 12.00 3.96 3.37
C PRO A 43 10.70 4.62 3.88
N ARG A 44 10.56 4.73 5.21
CA ARG A 44 9.41 5.36 5.89
C ARG A 44 9.01 6.70 5.28
N GLU A 45 9.96 7.58 5.00
CA GLU A 45 9.69 8.93 4.49
C GLU A 45 9.04 8.89 3.10
N TYR A 46 9.22 7.80 2.34
CA TYR A 46 8.53 7.62 1.08
C TYR A 46 7.03 7.45 1.27
N PHE A 47 6.63 6.59 2.21
CA PHE A 47 5.22 6.36 2.55
C PHE A 47 4.59 7.64 3.10
N GLU A 48 5.25 8.32 4.03
CA GLU A 48 4.76 9.56 4.63
C GLU A 48 4.45 10.65 3.59
N ARG A 49 5.32 10.82 2.59
CA ARG A 49 5.08 11.79 1.51
C ARG A 49 3.84 11.42 0.69
N VAL A 50 3.65 10.15 0.37
CA VAL A 50 2.46 9.73 -0.40
C VAL A 50 1.19 9.84 0.45
N PHE A 51 1.22 9.50 1.74
CA PHE A 51 0.07 9.68 2.63
C PHE A 51 -0.27 11.16 2.85
N ALA A 52 0.72 12.05 2.86
CA ALA A 52 0.48 13.49 2.82
C ALA A 52 -0.26 13.89 1.54
N LEU A 53 0.18 13.42 0.37
CA LEU A 53 -0.52 13.66 -0.90
C LEU A 53 -1.95 13.10 -0.90
N GLN A 54 -2.18 11.92 -0.32
CA GLN A 54 -3.52 11.35 -0.18
C GLN A 54 -4.45 12.26 0.65
N ARG A 55 -3.95 12.83 1.75
CA ARG A 55 -4.69 13.80 2.59
C ARG A 55 -5.02 15.09 1.86
N GLU A 56 -4.17 15.52 0.93
CA GLU A 56 -4.43 16.71 0.10
C GLU A 56 -5.42 16.44 -1.03
N VAL A 57 -5.40 15.24 -1.61
CA VAL A 57 -6.16 14.94 -2.83
C VAL A 57 -7.56 14.41 -2.53
N PHE A 58 -7.70 13.52 -1.55
CA PHE A 58 -8.97 12.87 -1.23
C PHE A 58 -9.83 13.72 -0.28
N PRO A 59 -11.17 13.70 -0.46
CA PRO A 59 -12.09 14.30 0.51
C PRO A 59 -11.88 13.76 1.93
N SER A 60 -11.93 14.65 2.93
CA SER A 60 -11.65 14.29 4.33
C SER A 60 -12.63 13.23 4.88
N ASP A 61 -13.88 13.24 4.42
CA ASP A 61 -14.91 12.26 4.77
C ASP A 61 -14.60 10.87 4.19
N TRP A 62 -13.96 10.78 3.03
CA TRP A 62 -13.51 9.49 2.47
C TRP A 62 -12.42 8.85 3.32
N LEU A 63 -11.51 9.67 3.87
CA LEU A 63 -10.43 9.19 4.73
C LEU A 63 -10.96 8.77 6.10
N GLN A 64 -11.86 9.57 6.70
CA GLN A 64 -12.46 9.29 8.00
C GLN A 64 -13.36 8.04 7.98
N SER A 65 -14.13 7.84 6.91
CA SER A 65 -14.98 6.65 6.73
C SER A 65 -14.20 5.41 6.28
N ARG A 66 -12.88 5.51 6.10
CA ARG A 66 -12.01 4.47 5.52
C ARG A 66 -12.50 3.97 4.16
N ARG A 67 -13.12 4.85 3.37
CA ARG A 67 -13.50 4.57 1.99
C ARG A 67 -12.28 4.41 1.09
N VAL A 68 -11.22 5.19 1.33
CA VAL A 68 -9.90 4.98 0.72
C VAL A 68 -9.04 4.23 1.72
N ARG A 69 -8.53 3.06 1.32
CA ARG A 69 -7.69 2.20 2.14
C ARG A 69 -6.36 1.97 1.46
N ASN A 70 -5.33 1.76 2.27
CA ASN A 70 -4.02 1.36 1.81
C ASN A 70 -3.80 -0.09 2.21
N VAL A 71 -3.49 -0.93 1.22
CA VAL A 71 -3.18 -2.34 1.41
C VAL A 71 -1.75 -2.56 0.94
N LEU A 72 -0.91 -3.23 1.71
CA LEU A 72 0.48 -3.50 1.34
C LEU A 72 0.73 -4.99 1.22
N GLN A 73 1.19 -5.42 0.04
CA GLN A 73 1.62 -6.79 -0.21
C GLN A 73 3.12 -6.92 0.09
N THR A 74 3.50 -7.78 1.03
CA THR A 74 4.91 -8.00 1.40
C THR A 74 5.28 -9.49 1.37
N ASN A 75 6.55 -9.76 1.11
CA ASN A 75 7.19 -11.06 1.29
C ASN A 75 7.88 -11.19 2.67
N LEU A 76 7.74 -10.17 3.52
CA LEU A 76 8.29 -10.05 4.88
C LEU A 76 9.83 -10.04 4.99
N TYR A 77 10.55 -10.04 3.86
CA TYR A 77 12.01 -10.16 3.86
C TYR A 77 12.74 -8.92 4.37
N SER A 78 12.18 -7.72 4.15
CA SER A 78 12.81 -6.44 4.50
C SER A 78 12.01 -5.59 5.49
N VAL A 79 11.01 -6.16 6.14
CA VAL A 79 10.18 -5.45 7.13
C VAL A 79 11.04 -5.08 8.35
N ARG A 80 10.83 -3.87 8.86
CA ARG A 80 11.55 -3.26 9.99
C ARG A 80 10.55 -2.50 10.86
N ASP A 81 10.94 -2.22 12.10
CA ASP A 81 10.07 -1.54 13.09
C ASP A 81 9.53 -0.20 12.57
N GLU A 82 10.34 0.58 11.84
CA GLU A 82 9.90 1.83 11.21
C GLU A 82 8.76 1.66 10.20
N HIS A 83 8.63 0.48 9.58
CA HIS A 83 7.51 0.15 8.71
C HIS A 83 6.27 -0.23 9.52
N LEU A 84 6.45 -0.90 10.66
CA LEU A 84 5.34 -1.23 11.57
C LEU A 84 4.69 0.04 12.11
N ASP A 85 5.48 1.07 12.45
CA ASP A 85 4.99 2.39 12.82
C ASP A 85 4.10 2.99 11.72
N VAL A 86 4.54 2.92 10.46
CA VAL A 86 3.78 3.41 9.31
C VAL A 86 2.47 2.63 9.15
N PHE A 87 2.50 1.30 9.35
CA PHE A 87 1.32 0.47 9.22
C PHE A 87 0.28 0.81 10.29
N GLU A 88 0.73 1.03 11.53
CA GLU A 88 -0.13 1.43 12.64
C GLU A 88 -0.69 2.85 12.43
N GLU A 89 0.18 3.83 12.17
CA GLU A 89 -0.19 5.24 12.05
C GLU A 89 -1.23 5.47 10.93
N HIS A 90 -1.07 4.77 9.80
CA HIS A 90 -1.93 4.94 8.64
C HIS A 90 -2.98 3.84 8.48
N GLY A 91 -3.03 2.88 9.43
CA GLY A 91 -3.91 1.73 9.38
C GLY A 91 -3.79 0.95 8.07
N VAL A 92 -2.56 0.62 7.66
CA VAL A 92 -2.29 -0.14 6.44
C VAL A 92 -2.71 -1.60 6.66
N GLU A 93 -3.53 -2.13 5.75
CA GLU A 93 -3.87 -3.55 5.74
C GLU A 93 -2.74 -4.36 5.07
N LEU A 94 -2.39 -5.53 5.60
CA LEU A 94 -1.26 -6.32 5.09
C LEU A 94 -1.72 -7.56 4.32
N GLY A 95 -1.29 -7.66 3.07
CA GLY A 95 -1.26 -8.88 2.29
C GLY A 95 0.09 -9.58 2.49
N ILE A 96 0.07 -10.78 3.08
CA ILE A 96 1.31 -11.53 3.31
C ILE A 96 1.41 -12.63 2.26
N SER A 97 2.52 -12.61 1.54
CA SER A 97 2.83 -13.66 0.59
C SER A 97 3.19 -14.92 1.39
N VAL A 98 2.49 -16.05 1.18
CA VAL A 98 2.78 -17.34 1.84
C VAL A 98 2.76 -18.48 0.82
N ASP A 99 3.78 -19.35 0.84
CA ASP A 99 3.82 -20.60 0.08
C ASP A 99 3.90 -21.78 1.05
N PHE A 100 3.20 -22.89 0.76
CA PHE A 100 3.11 -24.05 1.65
C PHE A 100 4.18 -25.12 1.38
N ALA A 101 5.22 -24.80 0.60
CA ALA A 101 6.32 -25.68 0.28
C ALA A 101 7.66 -24.99 0.55
N GLU A 102 8.60 -25.73 1.15
CA GLU A 102 9.94 -25.23 1.43
C GLU A 102 10.78 -25.07 0.15
N GLY A 103 11.68 -24.10 0.16
CA GLY A 103 12.66 -23.88 -0.90
C GLY A 103 12.09 -23.24 -2.17
N VAL A 104 10.85 -22.75 -2.12
CA VAL A 104 10.20 -22.07 -3.26
C VAL A 104 10.61 -20.61 -3.31
N ARG A 105 10.80 -19.97 -2.15
CA ARG A 105 11.17 -18.55 -2.07
C ARG A 105 12.66 -18.39 -1.84
N LEU A 106 13.30 -17.83 -2.85
CA LEU A 106 14.75 -17.74 -2.92
C LEU A 106 15.18 -16.29 -3.10
N THR A 107 16.29 -15.96 -2.46
CA THR A 107 17.11 -14.80 -2.82
C THR A 107 17.62 -14.94 -4.26
N THR A 108 18.12 -13.84 -4.83
CA THR A 108 18.77 -13.85 -6.15
C THR A 108 19.96 -14.80 -6.24
N GLY A 109 20.60 -15.12 -5.10
CA GLY A 109 21.67 -16.12 -4.98
C GLY A 109 21.21 -17.56 -4.74
N GLY A 110 19.91 -17.85 -4.85
CA GLY A 110 19.35 -19.19 -4.70
C GLY A 110 19.23 -19.69 -3.26
N LYS A 111 19.47 -18.82 -2.26
CA LYS A 111 19.28 -19.16 -0.84
C LYS A 111 17.82 -19.00 -0.45
N ARG A 112 17.32 -19.97 0.31
CA ARG A 112 16.04 -19.99 1.01
C ARG A 112 15.82 -18.75 1.89
N THR A 113 14.62 -18.18 1.88
CA THR A 113 14.27 -16.97 2.65
C THR A 113 13.45 -17.24 3.90
N GLU A 114 12.94 -18.45 4.09
CA GLU A 114 11.96 -18.81 5.12
C GLU A 114 12.46 -18.50 6.55
N ALA A 115 13.76 -18.71 6.82
CA ALA A 115 14.36 -18.41 8.11
C ALA A 115 14.71 -16.92 8.31
N ALA A 116 14.67 -16.11 7.25
CA ALA A 116 15.02 -14.69 7.28
C ALA A 116 13.79 -13.77 7.37
N VAL A 117 12.60 -14.31 7.11
CA VAL A 117 11.31 -13.63 7.27
C VAL A 117 11.08 -13.30 8.75
N ARG A 118 10.68 -12.06 9.03
CA ARG A 118 10.28 -11.59 10.37
C ARG A 118 8.77 -11.67 10.56
#